data_AF-A0A919Q004-F1
#
_entry.id   AF-A0A919Q004-F1
#
_cell.length_a   1.000
_cell.length_b   1.000
_cell.length_c   1.000
_cell.angle_alpha   90.00
_cell.angle_beta   90.00
_cell.angle_gamma   90.00
#
_symmetry.space_group_name_H-M   'P 1'
#
loop_
_entity.id
_entity.type
_entity.pdbx_description
1 polymer ?
#
loop_
_entity_poly.entity_id
_entity_poly.type
_entity_poly.pdbx_seq_one_letter_code
_entity_poly.pdbx_strand_id
1 'polypeptide(L)'
;MIAAGAGQAMAAPPYPASDYSVTCSTQQVPVTNSFECEVRGPDGAQAQLQTTFAGEDADIVAGTVTSSAKEIAGGLAQFTVLAPSVEGPIDIVGIVDGEVVPGGEIVVLAVDTLATTGFDSWNLVIVAASLVVVGGAVVIIAVRRRESKNVEQHA
;
A
#
# COMPACT_ATOMS: atom_id res chain seq x y z
N MET A 1 13.90 -9.79 -40.49
CA MET A 1 14.26 -9.09 -39.24
C MET A 1 12.97 -8.73 -38.51
N ILE A 2 13.04 -8.55 -37.18
CA ILE A 2 11.95 -8.37 -36.19
C ILE A 2 11.45 -9.71 -35.61
N ALA A 3 11.40 -9.95 -34.31
CA ALA A 3 12.12 -9.47 -33.13
C ALA A 3 11.75 -10.50 -32.04
N ALA A 4 12.72 -11.17 -31.42
CA ALA A 4 12.45 -12.04 -30.29
C ALA A 4 12.07 -11.16 -29.08
N GLY A 5 10.82 -11.24 -28.63
CA GLY A 5 10.39 -10.58 -27.40
C GLY A 5 11.10 -11.21 -26.21
N ALA A 6 11.91 -10.42 -25.50
CA ALA A 6 12.44 -10.80 -24.20
C ALA A 6 11.26 -10.93 -23.23
N GLY A 7 10.90 -12.17 -22.89
CA GLY A 7 10.02 -12.43 -21.77
C GLY A 7 10.67 -11.90 -20.50
N GLN A 8 10.01 -10.96 -19.84
CA GLN A 8 10.42 -10.52 -18.51
C GLN A 8 10.29 -11.73 -17.58
N ALA A 9 11.42 -12.34 -17.26
CA ALA A 9 11.49 -13.35 -16.22
C ALA A 9 11.15 -12.65 -14.91
N MET A 10 9.98 -12.94 -14.35
CA MET A 10 9.68 -12.56 -12.98
C MET A 10 10.66 -13.30 -12.09
N ALA A 11 11.62 -12.57 -11.50
CA ALA A 11 12.52 -13.10 -10.50
C ALA A 11 11.67 -13.59 -9.33
N ALA A 12 11.63 -14.91 -9.14
CA ALA A 12 11.04 -15.49 -7.94
C ALA A 12 11.79 -14.93 -6.72
N PRO A 13 11.09 -14.61 -5.63
CA PRO A 13 11.77 -14.18 -4.42
C PRO A 13 12.76 -15.27 -3.98
N PRO A 14 13.96 -14.88 -3.50
CA PRO A 14 14.95 -15.85 -3.04
C PRO A 14 14.33 -16.71 -1.93
N TYR A 15 14.56 -18.02 -2.01
CA TYR A 15 14.17 -18.97 -0.97
C TYR A 15 15.40 -19.35 -0.14
N PRO A 16 15.29 -19.40 1.20
CA PRO A 16 14.10 -19.11 2.01
C PRO A 16 13.75 -17.61 2.04
N ALA A 17 12.48 -17.30 2.27
CA ALA A 17 12.05 -15.91 2.49
C ALA A 17 12.74 -15.37 3.75
N SER A 18 13.31 -14.18 3.68
CA SER A 18 13.93 -13.53 4.83
C SER A 18 12.92 -13.39 5.97
N ASP A 19 13.34 -13.68 7.20
CA ASP A 19 12.52 -13.47 8.41
C ASP A 19 12.33 -11.98 8.73
N TYR A 20 13.08 -11.12 8.03
CA TYR A 20 12.97 -9.67 8.12
C TYR A 20 11.86 -9.14 7.21
N SER A 21 11.01 -8.29 7.76
CA SER A 21 9.98 -7.60 6.98
C SER A 21 9.69 -6.25 7.61
N VAL A 22 9.28 -5.28 6.80
CA VAL A 22 8.73 -4.02 7.29
C VAL A 22 7.27 -3.92 6.89
N THR A 23 6.42 -3.47 7.80
CA THR A 23 4.98 -3.27 7.56
C THR A 23 4.53 -2.00 8.25
N CYS A 24 3.79 -1.14 7.56
CA CYS A 24 3.21 0.06 8.14
C CYS A 24 1.70 -0.10 8.32
N SER A 25 1.14 0.59 9.33
CA SER A 25 -0.28 0.47 9.72
C SER A 25 -1.25 1.01 8.67
N THR A 26 -0.78 1.88 7.78
CA THR A 26 -1.53 2.44 6.65
C THR A 26 -0.60 2.56 5.45
N GLN A 27 -1.19 2.69 4.25
CA GLN A 27 -0.49 3.07 3.01
C GLN A 27 -0.73 4.53 2.62
N GLN A 28 -1.64 5.21 3.33
CA GLN A 28 -1.98 6.61 3.10
C GLN A 28 -2.08 7.32 4.44
N VAL A 29 -1.41 8.46 4.57
CA VAL A 29 -1.43 9.27 5.80
C VAL A 29 -1.69 10.73 5.45
N PRO A 30 -2.58 11.42 6.16
CA PRO A 30 -2.76 12.84 5.92
C PRO A 30 -1.51 13.62 6.39
N VAL A 31 -1.22 14.76 5.76
CA VAL A 31 -0.14 15.66 6.18
C VAL A 31 -0.16 15.92 7.69
N THR A 32 1.02 16.08 8.29
CA THR A 32 1.20 16.35 9.74
C THR A 32 0.66 15.30 10.71
N ASN A 33 0.16 14.15 10.24
CA ASN A 33 -0.27 13.06 11.08
C ASN A 33 0.84 12.01 11.24
N SER A 34 0.76 11.24 12.32
CA SER A 34 1.69 10.13 12.56
C SER A 34 1.11 8.79 12.10
N PHE A 35 1.99 7.90 11.66
CA PHE A 35 1.68 6.51 11.38
C PHE A 35 2.74 5.59 12.02
N GLU A 36 2.42 4.31 12.13
CA GLU A 36 3.29 3.33 12.77
C GLU A 36 3.84 2.37 11.73
N CYS A 37 5.13 2.08 11.83
CA CYS A 37 5.78 1.02 11.06
C CYS A 37 6.45 0.03 12.00
N GLU A 38 6.35 -1.23 11.65
CA GLU A 38 6.87 -2.36 12.38
C GLU A 38 7.96 -3.01 11.55
N VAL A 39 9.14 -3.18 12.15
CA VAL A 39 10.24 -3.96 11.59
C VAL A 39 10.28 -5.30 12.33
N ARG A 40 10.19 -6.40 11.59
CA ARG A 40 10.32 -7.75 12.13
C ARG A 40 11.72 -8.29 11.92
N GLY A 41 12.13 -9.13 12.86
CA GLY A 41 13.43 -9.80 12.86
C GLY A 41 13.61 -10.66 14.11
N PRO A 42 14.79 -11.28 14.29
CA PRO A 42 15.09 -12.06 15.49
C PRO A 42 15.28 -11.15 16.71
N ASP A 43 14.96 -11.67 17.88
CA ASP A 43 15.15 -10.96 19.15
C ASP A 43 16.63 -10.62 19.39
N GLY A 44 16.88 -9.41 19.89
CA GLY A 44 18.22 -8.90 20.17
C GLY A 44 18.91 -8.23 18.97
N ALA A 45 18.35 -8.32 17.77
CA ALA A 45 18.83 -7.57 16.60
C ALA A 45 18.53 -6.07 16.74
N GLN A 46 19.32 -5.22 16.09
CA GLN A 46 19.14 -3.77 16.10
C GLN A 46 18.43 -3.32 14.82
N ALA A 47 17.20 -2.83 14.95
CA ALA A 47 16.43 -2.27 13.86
C ALA A 47 16.53 -0.74 13.81
N GLN A 48 16.59 -0.19 12.60
CA GLN A 48 16.39 1.23 12.31
C GLN A 48 15.35 1.35 11.20
N LEU A 49 14.63 2.47 11.19
CA LEU A 49 13.72 2.83 10.11
C LEU A 49 14.29 4.04 9.38
N GLN A 50 14.47 3.90 8.08
CA GLN A 50 14.82 4.98 7.18
C GLN A 50 13.59 5.34 6.36
N THR A 51 13.32 6.64 6.31
CA THR A 51 12.22 7.21 5.53
C THR A 51 12.82 8.23 4.58
N THR A 52 12.45 8.16 3.30
CA THR A 52 12.89 9.10 2.28
C THR A 52 11.69 9.76 1.65
N PHE A 53 11.63 11.07 1.73
CA PHE A 53 10.59 11.86 1.08
C PHE A 53 11.16 12.50 -0.19
N ALA A 54 10.59 12.13 -1.34
CA ALA A 54 10.92 12.73 -2.62
C ALA A 54 10.01 13.93 -2.83
N GLY A 55 10.39 15.10 -2.29
CA GLY A 55 9.68 16.34 -2.62
C GLY A 55 9.69 16.57 -4.13
N GLU A 56 8.52 16.75 -4.75
CA GLU A 56 8.41 16.94 -6.21
C GLU A 56 8.80 18.36 -6.66
N ASP A 57 8.64 19.37 -5.79
CA ASP A 57 8.94 20.77 -6.09
C ASP A 57 10.24 21.26 -5.44
N ALA A 58 10.93 22.21 -6.08
CA ALA A 58 12.20 22.77 -5.60
C ALA A 58 12.11 23.48 -4.24
N ASP A 59 10.91 23.84 -3.80
CA ASP A 59 10.63 24.43 -2.48
C ASP A 59 10.37 23.37 -1.39
N ILE A 60 10.18 22.10 -1.77
CA ILE A 60 9.93 20.99 -0.87
C ILE A 60 11.27 20.37 -0.47
N VAL A 61 11.55 20.32 0.83
CA VAL A 61 12.76 19.69 1.36
C VAL A 61 12.63 18.17 1.20
N ALA A 62 13.05 17.66 0.04
CA ALA A 62 13.33 16.25 -0.13
C ALA A 62 14.45 15.84 0.84
N GLY A 63 14.32 14.67 1.44
CA GLY A 63 15.25 14.27 2.48
C GLY A 63 15.07 12.84 2.95
N THR A 64 16.16 12.31 3.48
CA THR A 64 16.20 11.01 4.13
C THR A 64 16.39 11.21 5.62
N VAL A 65 15.52 10.62 6.41
CA VAL A 65 15.60 10.60 7.87
C VAL A 65 15.71 9.16 8.32
N THR A 66 16.75 8.86 9.10
CA THR A 66 16.97 7.56 9.72
C THR A 66 16.75 7.66 11.21
N SER A 67 15.97 6.74 11.77
CA SER A 67 15.72 6.67 13.21
C SER A 67 16.98 6.23 13.97
N SER A 68 16.97 6.44 15.28
CA SER A 68 17.91 5.74 16.17
C SER A 68 17.70 4.23 16.09
N ALA A 69 18.77 3.47 16.37
CA ALA A 69 18.68 2.02 16.53
C ALA A 69 17.77 1.65 17.71
N LYS A 70 16.94 0.63 17.50
CA LYS A 70 16.04 0.07 18.49
C LYS A 70 16.17 -1.45 18.46
N GLU A 71 16.35 -2.06 19.62
CA GLU A 71 16.40 -3.51 19.74
C GLU A 71 15.03 -4.14 19.43
N ILE A 72 15.05 -5.24 18.67
CA ILE A 72 13.88 -6.06 18.40
C ILE A 72 13.61 -6.94 19.64
N ALA A 73 12.39 -6.84 20.18
CA ALA A 73 11.95 -7.63 21.33
C ALA A 73 10.57 -8.24 21.07
N GLY A 74 10.43 -9.55 21.26
CA GLY A 74 9.22 -10.29 20.89
C GLY A 74 9.04 -10.43 19.36
N GLY A 75 10.14 -10.39 18.61
CA GLY A 75 10.17 -10.50 17.14
C GLY A 75 9.80 -9.22 16.39
N LEU A 76 9.63 -8.09 17.10
CA LEU A 76 9.15 -6.85 16.50
C LEU A 76 9.80 -5.60 17.12
N ALA A 77 10.07 -4.60 16.29
CA ALA A 77 10.41 -3.24 16.70
C ALA A 77 9.43 -2.25 16.06
N GLN A 78 8.72 -1.49 16.89
CA GLN A 78 7.73 -0.50 16.45
C GLN A 78 8.35 0.90 16.38
N PHE A 79 8.06 1.63 15.31
CA PHE A 79 8.52 2.98 15.03
C PHE A 79 7.32 3.89 14.71
N THR A 80 7.33 5.10 15.26
CA THR A 80 6.34 6.14 14.93
C THR A 80 6.98 7.15 13.98
N VAL A 81 6.35 7.35 12.83
CA VAL A 81 6.80 8.29 11.81
C VAL A 81 5.81 9.45 11.73
N LEU A 82 6.31 10.68 11.71
CA LEU A 82 5.50 11.87 11.49
C LEU A 82 5.53 12.22 10.01
N ALA A 83 4.36 12.25 9.36
CA ALA A 83 4.25 12.65 7.97
C ALA A 83 4.61 14.14 7.81
N PRO A 84 5.25 14.53 6.68
CA PRO A 84 5.55 15.92 6.37
C PRO A 84 4.26 16.74 6.23
N SER A 85 4.41 18.07 6.24
CA SER A 85 3.30 19.02 6.06
C SER A 85 2.88 19.18 4.59
N VAL A 86 3.50 18.43 3.67
CA VAL A 86 3.29 18.51 2.24
C VAL A 86 2.95 17.12 1.71
N GLU A 87 2.08 17.06 0.70
CA GLU A 87 1.72 15.81 0.04
C GLU A 87 2.88 15.25 -0.81
N GLY A 88 2.87 13.94 -1.00
CA GLY A 88 3.90 13.25 -1.79
C GLY A 88 4.24 11.86 -1.25
N PRO A 89 5.02 11.07 -2.00
CA PRO A 89 5.41 9.73 -1.60
C PRO A 89 6.55 9.74 -0.56
N ILE A 90 6.45 8.84 0.41
CA ILE A 90 7.52 8.49 1.35
C ILE A 90 7.93 7.03 1.08
N ASP A 91 9.18 6.84 0.69
CA ASP A 91 9.80 5.52 0.66
C ASP A 91 10.20 5.08 2.06
N ILE A 92 9.83 3.84 2.42
CA ILE A 92 10.13 3.24 3.72
C ILE A 92 11.10 2.07 3.54
N VAL A 93 12.17 2.11 4.32
CA VAL A 93 13.21 1.08 4.35
C VAL A 93 13.55 0.75 5.79
N GLY A 94 13.51 -0.53 6.15
CA GLY A 94 14.06 -1.01 7.41
C GLY A 94 15.54 -1.33 7.26
N ILE A 95 16.30 -1.19 8.34
CA ILE A 95 17.69 -1.63 8.42
C ILE A 95 17.81 -2.49 9.67
N VAL A 96 18.13 -3.78 9.54
CA VAL A 96 18.29 -4.71 10.67
C VAL A 96 19.73 -5.20 10.70
N ASP A 97 20.48 -4.88 11.75
CA ASP A 97 21.91 -5.19 11.90
C ASP A 97 22.77 -4.77 10.68
N GLY A 98 22.35 -3.70 9.99
CA GLY A 98 23.01 -3.18 8.78
C GLY A 98 22.51 -3.80 7.46
N GLU A 99 21.63 -4.79 7.51
CA GLU A 99 20.95 -5.34 6.32
C GLU A 99 19.73 -4.50 5.96
N VAL A 100 19.60 -4.15 4.68
CA VAL A 100 18.50 -3.34 4.16
C VAL A 100 17.29 -4.22 3.85
N VAL A 101 16.15 -3.87 4.44
CA VAL A 101 14.87 -4.58 4.32
C VAL A 101 13.84 -3.65 3.67
N PRO A 102 13.30 -3.97 2.48
CA PRO A 102 12.34 -3.10 1.80
C PRO A 102 11.01 -3.03 2.58
N GLY A 103 10.46 -1.81 2.73
CA GLY A 103 9.22 -1.56 3.49
C GLY A 103 8.05 -0.98 2.72
N GLY A 104 8.25 -0.63 1.45
CA GLY A 104 7.20 -0.11 0.57
C GLY A 104 7.11 1.42 0.58
N GLU A 105 6.05 1.93 -0.04
CA GLU A 105 5.81 3.36 -0.24
C GLU A 105 4.53 3.78 0.49
N ILE A 106 4.56 4.94 1.14
CA ILE A 106 3.42 5.57 1.80
C ILE A 106 3.09 6.87 1.09
N VAL A 107 1.83 7.08 0.74
CA VAL A 107 1.39 8.32 0.10
C VAL A 107 0.88 9.30 1.15
N VAL A 108 1.51 10.47 1.24
CA VAL A 108 1.04 11.57 2.07
C VAL A 108 -0.01 12.36 1.31
N LEU A 109 -1.17 12.53 1.91
CA LEU A 109 -2.31 13.21 1.30
C LEU A 109 -2.54 14.57 1.96
N ALA A 110 -2.85 15.59 1.16
CA ALA A 110 -3.38 16.83 1.70
C ALA A 110 -4.70 16.57 2.44
N VAL A 111 -4.86 17.20 3.62
CA VAL A 111 -6.17 17.26 4.28
C VAL A 111 -7.00 18.34 3.61
N ASP A 112 -7.68 17.99 2.52
CA ASP A 112 -8.76 18.84 2.05
C ASP A 112 -9.86 18.83 3.12
N THR A 113 -10.14 20.00 3.69
CA THR A 113 -11.37 20.23 4.46
C THR A 113 -12.60 20.12 3.54
N LEU A 114 -12.96 18.90 3.14
CA LEU A 114 -14.25 18.59 2.50
C LEU A 114 -15.37 18.31 3.52
N ALA A 115 -15.14 18.57 4.81
CA ALA A 115 -16.11 18.34 5.88
C ALA A 115 -17.07 19.53 6.17
N THR A 116 -17.37 20.37 5.19
CA THR A 116 -18.46 21.39 5.31
C THR A 116 -19.53 21.32 4.23
N THR A 117 -19.53 20.31 3.35
CA THR A 117 -20.69 20.01 2.49
C THR A 117 -21.06 18.53 2.60
N GLY A 118 -21.97 18.17 3.50
CA GLY A 118 -22.43 16.78 3.56
C GLY A 118 -23.50 16.40 4.57
N PHE A 119 -23.93 17.30 5.47
CA PHE A 119 -25.05 17.05 6.39
C PHE A 119 -26.15 18.12 6.32
N ASP A 120 -26.38 18.69 5.13
CA ASP A 120 -27.58 19.49 4.83
C ASP A 120 -28.32 18.99 3.58
N SER A 121 -28.32 17.67 3.34
CA SER A 121 -29.21 17.09 2.35
C SER A 121 -29.68 15.70 2.78
N TRP A 122 -30.87 15.70 3.38
CA TRP A 122 -31.74 14.59 3.78
C TRP A 122 -32.15 13.66 2.62
N ASN A 123 -31.28 13.35 1.64
CA ASN A 123 -31.66 12.73 0.37
C ASN A 123 -30.64 11.77 -0.28
N LEU A 124 -29.64 11.22 0.41
CA LEU A 124 -28.76 10.21 -0.20
C LEU A 124 -28.47 9.01 0.71
N VAL A 125 -29.55 8.45 1.27
CA VAL A 125 -29.66 7.00 1.45
C VAL A 125 -29.99 6.45 0.06
N ILE A 126 -29.13 5.58 -0.48
CA ILE A 126 -29.25 4.73 -1.67
C ILE A 126 -28.05 4.95 -2.64
N VAL A 127 -27.33 3.85 -2.88
CA VAL A 127 -26.24 3.60 -3.84
C VAL A 127 -24.79 3.87 -3.37
N ALA A 128 -24.13 2.83 -2.86
CA ALA A 128 -22.86 2.31 -3.42
C ALA A 128 -22.34 1.11 -2.59
N ALA A 129 -23.03 -0.02 -2.74
CA ALA A 129 -22.69 -1.31 -2.15
C ALA A 129 -21.60 -2.06 -2.97
N SER A 130 -20.45 -1.44 -3.25
CA SER A 130 -19.43 -2.10 -4.07
C SER A 130 -18.02 -1.54 -3.88
N LEU A 131 -17.34 -1.96 -2.82
CA LEU A 131 -15.87 -2.17 -2.83
C LEU A 131 -15.43 -2.79 -1.51
N VAL A 132 -15.82 -4.05 -1.32
CA VAL A 132 -15.24 -4.94 -0.32
C VAL A 132 -14.79 -6.20 -1.07
N VAL A 133 -13.60 -6.68 -0.71
CA VAL A 133 -12.94 -7.93 -1.12
C VAL A 133 -12.10 -7.86 -2.40
N VAL A 134 -10.83 -7.46 -2.24
CA VAL A 134 -9.74 -8.09 -3.02
C VAL A 134 -8.83 -8.80 -2.04
N GLY A 135 -8.98 -10.11 -1.98
CA GLY A 135 -8.17 -10.98 -1.12
C GLY A 135 -8.74 -12.38 -0.94
N GLY A 136 -9.12 -13.05 -2.03
CA GLY A 136 -9.38 -14.50 -2.00
C GLY A 136 -10.68 -14.96 -2.66
N ALA A 137 -10.55 -15.37 -3.92
CA ALA A 137 -11.29 -16.48 -4.53
C ALA A 137 -12.79 -16.34 -4.90
N VAL A 138 -13.07 -16.64 -6.19
CA VAL A 138 -14.30 -17.22 -6.81
C VAL A 138 -15.54 -16.27 -6.87
N VAL A 139 -16.38 -16.15 -7.93
CA VAL A 139 -16.88 -17.09 -8.95
C VAL A 139 -17.34 -16.31 -10.20
N ILE A 140 -17.06 -16.86 -11.38
CA ILE A 140 -17.63 -16.47 -12.68
C ILE A 140 -19.11 -16.87 -12.72
N ILE A 141 -20.03 -15.92 -12.95
CA ILE A 141 -21.36 -16.25 -13.51
C ILE A 141 -21.53 -15.51 -14.83
N ALA A 142 -21.06 -16.16 -15.90
CA ALA A 142 -21.47 -15.88 -17.26
C ALA A 142 -22.79 -16.64 -17.53
N VAL A 143 -23.94 -16.01 -17.33
CA VAL A 143 -25.20 -16.56 -17.85
C VAL A 143 -25.38 -16.12 -19.30
N ARG A 144 -24.92 -17.00 -20.20
CA ARG A 144 -25.48 -17.14 -21.55
C ARG A 144 -26.97 -17.50 -21.40
N ARG A 145 -27.88 -16.65 -21.88
CA ARG A 145 -29.12 -17.18 -22.45
C ARG A 145 -29.18 -16.84 -23.92
N ARG A 146 -28.90 -17.89 -24.69
CA ARG A 146 -28.91 -17.95 -26.14
C ARG A 146 -30.26 -17.48 -26.67
N GLU A 147 -30.22 -16.74 -27.76
CA GLU A 147 -31.31 -16.68 -28.72
C GLU A 147 -31.73 -18.10 -29.10
N SER A 148 -33.02 -18.40 -29.03
CA SER A 148 -33.65 -19.46 -29.81
C SER A 148 -34.69 -18.79 -30.69
N LYS A 149 -34.29 -18.50 -31.93
CA LYS A 149 -35.23 -18.56 -33.05
C LYS A 149 -35.55 -20.04 -33.32
N ASN A 150 -36.65 -20.27 -34.05
CA ASN A 150 -37.17 -21.53 -34.60
C ASN A 150 -38.15 -22.27 -33.64
N VAL A 151 -39.41 -22.62 -33.97
CA VAL A 151 -40.05 -23.05 -35.24
C VAL A 151 -41.59 -23.11 -35.08
N GLU A 152 -42.35 -22.78 -36.15
CA GLU A 152 -43.70 -23.23 -36.63
C GLU A 152 -44.97 -23.17 -35.75
N GLN A 153 -46.06 -22.51 -36.21
CA GLN A 153 -47.20 -22.94 -37.06
C GLN A 153 -48.34 -23.75 -36.36
N HIS A 154 -49.58 -23.38 -36.71
CA HIS A 154 -50.89 -24.03 -36.55
C HIS A 154 -51.62 -23.99 -35.18
N ALA A 155 -52.66 -23.15 -35.10
CA ALA A 155 -54.07 -23.57 -34.96
C ALA A 155 -54.99 -22.44 -35.43
#